data_AF-A0A7Y8WPG5-F1
#
_entry.id   AF-A0A7Y8WPG5-F1
#
_cell.length_a   1.000
_cell.length_b   1.000
_cell.length_c   1.000
_cell.angle_alpha   90.00
_cell.angle_beta   90.00
_cell.angle_gamma   90.00
#
_symmetry.space_group_name_H-M   'P 1'
#
loop_
_entity.id
_entity.type
_entity.pdbx_description
1 polymer ?
#
loop_
_entity_poly.entity_id
_entity_poly.type
_entity_poly.pdbx_seq_one_letter_code
_entity_poly.pdbx_strand_id
1 'polypeptide(L)'
;METNVLFYKIHKGTVSTEDYVNWSHSLLEKNVSSPSLNILSSFSFDDNLFEVEVYSKRALVELAIKETTFKICARAYIGLLANRIIKANDYTKIFDLAHMIFQIVATELDSSDDLSVWFEISEMIDRLDIDDKSFVLNEDDVISRIKNEAQILQRLNL
;
A
#
# COMPACT_ATOMS: atom_id res chain seq x y z
N MET A 1 0.50 9.89 5.61
CA MET A 1 0.97 8.58 5.10
C MET A 1 1.39 7.74 6.29
N GLU A 2 0.97 6.48 6.40
CA GLU A 2 1.41 5.61 7.50
C GLU A 2 2.93 5.29 7.39
N THR A 3 3.63 5.12 8.51
CA THR A 3 5.10 5.00 8.54
C THR A 3 5.61 3.73 7.86
N ASN A 4 5.01 2.57 8.10
CA ASN A 4 5.42 1.32 7.45
C ASN A 4 5.12 1.33 5.94
N VAL A 5 4.05 2.02 5.52
CA VAL A 5 3.78 2.30 4.10
C VAL A 5 4.88 3.14 3.47
N LEU A 6 5.35 4.19 4.18
CA LEU A 6 6.50 4.99 3.70
C LEU A 6 7.75 4.12 3.58
N PHE A 7 8.06 3.31 4.60
CA PHE A 7 9.22 2.41 4.58
C PHE A 7 9.15 1.39 3.45
N TYR A 8 7.97 0.84 3.15
CA TYR A 8 7.79 -0.04 1.99
C TYR A 8 8.23 0.66 0.69
N LYS A 9 7.74 1.88 0.46
CA LYS A 9 8.11 2.66 -0.74
C LYS A 9 9.60 2.99 -0.79
N ILE A 10 10.22 3.28 0.35
CA ILE A 10 11.67 3.50 0.45
C ILE A 10 12.42 2.23 0.04
N HIS A 11 12.07 1.06 0.59
CA HIS A 11 12.69 -0.22 0.22
C HIS A 11 12.55 -0.53 -1.28
N LYS A 12 11.39 -0.20 -1.87
CA LYS A 12 11.12 -0.41 -3.30
C LYS A 12 11.75 0.65 -4.21
N GLY A 13 12.28 1.74 -3.67
CA GLY A 13 12.78 2.88 -4.44
C GLY A 13 11.69 3.63 -5.21
N THR A 14 10.44 3.59 -4.73
CA THR A 14 9.27 4.22 -5.37
C THR A 14 8.73 5.40 -4.57
N VAL A 15 9.45 5.84 -3.54
CA VAL A 15 9.07 6.98 -2.70
C VAL A 15 9.20 8.29 -3.47
N SER A 16 8.24 9.20 -3.27
CA SER A 16 8.26 10.56 -3.81
C SER A 16 8.33 11.61 -2.70
N THR A 17 8.58 12.88 -3.08
CA THR A 17 8.51 14.00 -2.13
C THR A 17 7.14 14.11 -1.48
N GLU A 18 6.06 13.92 -2.25
CA GLU A 18 4.69 13.90 -1.73
C GLU A 18 4.50 12.86 -0.61
N ASP A 19 5.12 11.68 -0.72
CA ASP A 19 5.02 10.64 0.31
C ASP A 19 5.63 11.09 1.64
N TYR A 20 6.78 11.74 1.61
CA TYR A 20 7.45 12.27 2.80
C TYR A 20 6.67 13.43 3.44
N VAL A 21 6.16 14.36 2.62
CA VAL A 21 5.36 15.48 3.11
C VAL A 21 4.06 14.97 3.74
N ASN A 22 3.34 14.08 3.06
CA ASN A 22 2.12 13.46 3.60
C ASN A 22 2.40 12.61 4.84
N TRP A 23 3.55 11.94 4.94
CA TRP A 23 3.97 11.26 6.15
C TRP A 23 4.15 12.24 7.31
N SER A 24 4.84 13.35 7.08
CA SER A 24 5.06 14.37 8.10
C SER A 24 3.76 14.94 8.66
N HIS A 25 2.79 15.28 7.79
CA HIS A 25 1.48 15.76 8.22
C HIS A 25 0.74 14.73 9.08
N SER A 26 0.76 13.45 8.69
CA SER A 26 0.06 12.41 9.47
C SER A 26 0.69 12.12 10.84
N LEU A 27 1.97 12.44 11.05
CA LEU A 27 2.60 12.41 12.37
C LEU A 27 2.18 13.64 13.20
N LEU A 28 2.17 14.82 12.60
CA LEU A 28 1.74 16.05 13.24
C LEU A 28 0.26 16.00 13.68
N GLU A 29 -0.62 15.44 12.85
CA GLU A 29 -2.03 15.18 13.19
C GLU A 29 -2.20 14.29 14.44
N LYS A 30 -1.20 13.44 14.71
CA LYS A 30 -1.15 12.56 15.89
C LYS A 30 -0.40 13.21 17.08
N ASN A 31 -0.13 14.51 17.01
CA ASN A 31 0.67 15.27 17.98
C ASN A 31 2.10 14.74 18.15
N VAL A 32 2.65 14.08 17.12
CA VAL A 32 4.06 13.66 17.07
C VAL A 32 4.84 14.72 16.28
N SER A 33 5.84 15.34 16.90
CA SER A 33 6.58 16.44 16.29
C SER A 33 8.07 16.39 16.63
N SER A 34 8.90 16.87 15.70
CA SER A 34 10.32 17.11 15.87
C SER A 34 10.76 18.29 15.00
N PRO A 35 11.92 18.93 15.25
CA PRO A 35 12.41 20.02 14.41
C PRO A 35 12.48 19.66 12.93
N SER A 36 13.08 18.50 12.59
CA SER A 36 13.21 18.08 11.20
C SER A 36 11.88 17.69 10.57
N LEU A 37 10.93 17.15 11.35
CA LEU A 37 9.59 16.83 10.87
C LEU A 37 8.79 18.10 10.50
N ASN A 38 8.89 19.16 11.30
CA ASN A 38 8.21 20.42 11.01
C ASN A 38 8.75 21.07 9.72
N ILE A 39 10.07 21.02 9.50
CA ILE A 39 10.66 21.47 8.23
C ILE A 39 10.13 20.59 7.09
N LEU A 40 10.14 19.26 7.25
CA LEU A 40 9.64 18.32 6.25
C LEU A 40 8.21 18.64 5.81
N SER A 41 7.35 19.04 6.75
CA SER A 41 5.95 19.41 6.47
C SER A 41 5.75 20.72 5.71
N SER A 42 6.83 21.50 5.52
CA SER A 42 6.80 22.77 4.79
C SER A 42 7.29 22.67 3.34
N PHE A 43 7.80 21.51 2.92
CA PHE A 43 8.25 21.28 1.54
C PHE A 43 7.04 21.24 0.58
N SER A 44 7.26 21.74 -0.63
CA SER A 44 6.41 21.50 -1.79
C SER A 44 6.61 20.09 -2.33
N PHE A 45 5.62 19.54 -3.04
CA PHE A 45 5.73 18.24 -3.69
C PHE A 45 6.74 18.22 -4.85
N ASP A 46 7.09 19.39 -5.39
CA ASP A 46 8.08 19.55 -6.47
C ASP A 46 9.51 19.75 -5.96
N ASP A 47 9.71 19.80 -4.64
CA ASP A 47 11.04 20.01 -4.07
C ASP A 47 11.95 18.79 -4.28
N ASN A 48 13.25 19.03 -4.15
CA ASN A 48 14.27 18.04 -4.41
C ASN A 48 14.18 16.84 -3.44
N LEU A 49 13.97 15.64 -3.98
CA LEU A 49 13.83 14.42 -3.21
C LEU A 49 15.01 14.14 -2.27
N PHE A 50 16.26 14.43 -2.69
CA PHE A 50 17.43 14.17 -1.85
C PHE A 50 17.48 15.08 -0.62
N GLU A 51 17.03 16.34 -0.76
CA GLU A 51 16.93 17.27 0.37
C GLU A 51 15.84 16.82 1.36
N VAL A 52 14.68 16.44 0.83
CA VAL A 52 13.55 15.90 1.60
C VAL A 52 13.97 14.65 2.38
N GLU A 53 14.72 13.75 1.75
CA GLU A 53 15.27 12.55 2.40
C GLU A 53 16.21 12.87 3.56
N VAL A 54 17.03 13.92 3.46
CA VAL A 54 17.93 14.33 4.55
C VAL A 54 17.11 14.71 5.79
N TYR A 55 16.04 15.47 5.61
CA TYR A 55 15.15 15.85 6.71
C TYR A 55 14.33 14.67 7.24
N SER A 56 13.87 13.77 6.37
CA SER A 56 13.21 12.53 6.80
C SER A 56 14.13 11.67 7.67
N LYS A 57 15.37 11.43 7.24
CA LYS A 57 16.36 10.64 8.01
C LYS A 57 16.62 11.26 9.38
N ARG A 58 16.74 12.60 9.46
CA ARG A 58 16.87 13.30 10.75
C ARG A 58 15.63 13.17 11.62
N ALA A 59 14.44 13.34 11.06
CA ALA A 59 13.18 13.21 11.78
C ALA A 59 13.01 11.80 12.38
N LEU A 60 13.37 10.74 11.63
CA LEU A 60 13.35 9.36 12.13
C LEU A 60 14.25 9.18 13.35
N VAL A 61 15.46 9.75 13.32
CA VAL A 61 16.40 9.71 14.45
C VAL A 61 15.87 10.51 15.65
N GLU A 62 15.40 11.74 15.43
CA GLU A 62 14.85 12.63 16.47
C GLU A 62 13.64 12.01 17.17
N LEU A 63 12.78 11.32 16.42
CA LEU A 63 11.57 10.66 16.93
C LEU A 63 11.83 9.24 17.45
N ALA A 64 13.08 8.76 17.37
CA ALA A 64 13.46 7.39 17.69
C ALA A 64 12.61 6.32 16.96
N ILE A 65 12.14 6.64 15.75
CA ILE A 65 11.40 5.70 14.91
C ILE A 65 12.41 4.76 14.27
N LYS A 66 12.24 3.47 14.55
CA LYS A 66 13.08 2.42 13.97
C LYS A 66 12.43 1.86 12.71
N GLU A 67 13.26 1.55 11.73
CA GLU A 67 12.85 0.80 10.55
C GLU A 67 12.30 -0.56 10.97
N THR A 68 11.13 -0.90 10.43
CA THR A 68 10.47 -2.19 10.65
C THR A 68 10.92 -3.19 9.59
N THR A 69 10.62 -4.48 9.78
CA THR A 69 11.01 -5.48 8.80
C THR A 69 10.25 -5.25 7.49
N PHE A 70 10.90 -5.57 6.36
CA PHE A 70 10.28 -5.48 5.04
C PHE A 70 8.90 -6.18 4.98
N LYS A 71 8.77 -7.34 5.63
CA LYS A 71 7.51 -8.09 5.74
C LYS A 71 6.37 -7.30 6.40
N ILE A 72 6.68 -6.49 7.42
CA ILE A 72 5.70 -5.61 8.08
C ILE A 72 5.34 -4.45 7.15
N CYS A 73 6.33 -3.83 6.51
CA CYS A 73 6.14 -2.75 5.54
C CYS A 73 5.24 -3.18 4.37
N ALA A 74 5.51 -4.35 3.79
CA ALA A 74 4.74 -4.92 2.68
C ALA A 74 3.28 -5.20 3.09
N ARG A 75 3.04 -5.72 4.30
CA ARG A 75 1.69 -5.90 4.83
C ARG A 75 0.93 -4.59 5.00
N ALA A 76 1.58 -3.57 5.57
CA ALA A 76 0.99 -2.23 5.68
C ALA A 76 0.63 -1.64 4.30
N TYR A 77 1.48 -1.88 3.28
CA TYR A 77 1.21 -1.45 1.91
C TYR A 77 0.03 -2.22 1.28
N ILE A 78 -0.07 -3.54 1.48
CA ILE A 78 -1.25 -4.33 1.11
C ILE A 78 -2.50 -3.77 1.77
N GLY A 79 -2.43 -3.41 3.06
CA GLY A 79 -3.51 -2.72 3.76
C GLY A 79 -3.92 -1.42 3.05
N LEU A 80 -2.97 -0.57 2.65
CA LEU A 80 -3.27 0.63 1.87
C LEU A 80 -4.00 0.30 0.55
N LEU A 81 -3.54 -0.70 -0.20
CA LEU A 81 -4.15 -1.13 -1.45
C LEU A 81 -5.58 -1.65 -1.23
N ALA A 82 -5.80 -2.46 -0.20
CA ALA A 82 -7.11 -2.96 0.19
C ALA A 82 -8.09 -1.81 0.51
N ASN A 83 -7.64 -0.76 1.21
CA ASN A 83 -8.47 0.43 1.47
C ASN A 83 -8.84 1.15 0.16
N ARG A 84 -7.90 1.23 -0.79
CA ARG A 84 -8.15 1.81 -2.12
C ARG A 84 -9.14 0.99 -2.93
N ILE A 85 -9.10 -0.34 -2.84
CA ILE A 85 -10.08 -1.25 -3.47
C ILE A 85 -11.49 -0.97 -2.94
N ILE A 86 -11.64 -0.87 -1.62
CA ILE A 86 -12.94 -0.65 -0.98
C ILE A 86 -13.57 0.68 -1.44
N LYS A 87 -12.75 1.72 -1.58
CA LYS A 87 -13.18 3.07 -1.99
C LYS A 87 -13.32 3.24 -3.51
N ALA A 88 -12.86 2.29 -4.31
CA ALA A 88 -12.91 2.39 -5.76
C ALA A 88 -14.32 2.04 -6.28
N ASN A 89 -14.77 2.82 -7.25
CA ASN A 89 -16.03 2.61 -7.99
C ASN A 89 -15.81 2.14 -9.43
N ASP A 90 -14.56 2.17 -9.90
CA ASP A 90 -14.15 1.74 -11.23
C ASP A 90 -13.54 0.34 -11.15
N TYR A 91 -14.05 -0.58 -11.95
CA TYR A 91 -13.66 -1.98 -11.98
C TYR A 91 -12.24 -2.19 -12.48
N THR A 92 -11.80 -1.40 -13.47
CA THR A 92 -10.42 -1.45 -13.97
C THR A 92 -9.44 -1.17 -12.84
N LYS A 93 -9.71 -0.11 -12.08
CA LYS A 93 -8.91 0.28 -10.92
C LYS A 93 -8.92 -0.79 -9.81
N ILE A 94 -10.05 -1.49 -9.62
CA ILE A 94 -10.15 -2.56 -8.63
C ILE A 94 -9.26 -3.74 -9.04
N PHE A 95 -9.28 -4.12 -10.32
CA PHE A 95 -8.43 -5.20 -10.84
C PHE A 95 -6.95 -4.83 -10.79
N ASP A 96 -6.57 -3.61 -11.16
CA ASP A 96 -5.18 -3.13 -11.04
C ASP A 96 -4.66 -3.23 -9.60
N LEU A 97 -5.48 -2.79 -8.63
CA LEU A 97 -5.15 -2.86 -7.21
C LEU A 97 -5.07 -4.31 -6.69
N ALA A 98 -5.98 -5.17 -7.13
CA ALA A 98 -5.95 -6.59 -6.79
C ALA A 98 -4.69 -7.28 -7.35
N HIS A 99 -4.33 -6.95 -8.59
CA HIS A 99 -3.12 -7.46 -9.23
C HIS A 99 -1.85 -6.99 -8.49
N MET A 100 -1.79 -5.73 -8.06
CA MET A 100 -0.69 -5.24 -7.22
C MET A 100 -0.58 -6.02 -5.91
N ILE A 101 -1.70 -6.31 -5.23
CA ILE A 101 -1.66 -7.13 -4.00
C ILE A 101 -1.11 -8.53 -4.30
N PHE A 102 -1.61 -9.18 -5.35
CA PHE A 102 -1.13 -10.49 -5.79
C PHE A 102 0.39 -10.49 -6.04
N GLN A 103 0.90 -9.50 -6.78
CA GLN A 103 2.34 -9.39 -7.07
C GLN A 103 3.18 -9.33 -5.80
N ILE A 104 2.76 -8.54 -4.80
CA ILE A 104 3.46 -8.43 -3.52
C ILE A 104 3.44 -9.78 -2.78
N VAL A 105 2.27 -10.42 -2.71
CA VAL A 105 2.10 -11.71 -2.02
C VAL A 105 2.97 -12.80 -2.66
N ALA A 106 2.97 -12.87 -3.99
CA ALA A 106 3.65 -13.91 -4.75
C ALA A 106 5.17 -13.72 -4.80
N THR A 107 5.66 -12.49 -4.89
CA THR A 107 7.09 -12.22 -5.16
C THR A 107 7.87 -11.68 -3.96
N GLU A 108 7.18 -11.12 -2.96
CA GLU A 108 7.84 -10.36 -1.88
C GLU A 108 7.60 -10.96 -0.49
N LEU A 109 6.58 -11.79 -0.32
CA LEU A 109 6.16 -12.34 0.98
C LEU A 109 6.29 -13.85 1.12
N ASP A 110 6.97 -14.52 0.18
CA ASP A 110 7.17 -15.98 0.16
C ASP A 110 5.87 -16.77 0.35
N SER A 111 4.77 -16.34 -0.27
CA SER A 111 3.47 -17.02 -0.22
C SER A 111 2.96 -17.27 1.21
N SER A 112 2.77 -16.20 1.97
CA SER A 112 2.18 -16.25 3.29
C SER A 112 0.75 -16.84 3.25
N ASP A 113 0.50 -17.96 3.95
CA ASP A 113 -0.75 -18.72 3.89
C ASP A 113 -2.03 -17.87 4.11
N ASP A 114 -1.93 -16.83 4.96
CA ASP A 114 -2.99 -15.87 5.26
C ASP A 114 -3.40 -14.99 4.07
N LEU A 115 -2.62 -14.96 2.99
CA LEU A 115 -2.86 -14.15 1.79
C LEU A 115 -3.05 -15.02 0.54
N SER A 116 -3.13 -16.35 0.69
CA SER A 116 -3.29 -17.31 -0.41
C SER A 116 -4.52 -17.04 -1.29
N VAL A 117 -5.58 -16.46 -0.73
CA VAL A 117 -6.80 -16.07 -1.47
C VAL A 117 -6.53 -15.10 -2.63
N TRP A 118 -5.44 -14.33 -2.57
CA TRP A 118 -5.09 -13.40 -3.65
C TRP A 118 -4.54 -14.10 -4.90
N PHE A 119 -4.07 -15.35 -4.78
CA PHE A 119 -3.76 -16.19 -5.95
C PHE A 119 -5.05 -16.62 -6.66
N GLU A 120 -6.06 -17.05 -5.91
CA GLU A 120 -7.38 -17.42 -6.46
C GLU A 120 -8.03 -16.21 -7.15
N ILE A 121 -7.97 -15.03 -6.51
CA ILE A 121 -8.48 -13.79 -7.10
C ILE A 121 -7.78 -13.45 -8.42
N SER A 122 -6.44 -13.58 -8.48
CA SER A 122 -5.70 -13.31 -9.72
C SER A 122 -6.15 -14.26 -10.83
N GLU A 123 -6.33 -15.54 -10.53
CA GLU A 123 -6.82 -16.51 -11.50
C GLU A 123 -8.26 -16.22 -11.95
N MET A 124 -9.13 -15.77 -11.03
CA MET A 124 -10.49 -15.34 -11.38
C MET A 124 -10.50 -14.15 -12.34
N ILE A 125 -9.60 -13.18 -12.14
CA ILE A 125 -9.44 -12.03 -13.04
C ILE A 125 -8.95 -12.51 -14.41
N ASP A 126 -7.88 -13.31 -14.46
CA ASP A 126 -7.33 -13.83 -15.72
C ASP A 126 -8.37 -14.61 -16.53
N ARG A 127 -9.28 -15.33 -15.85
CA ARG A 127 -10.36 -16.09 -16.50
C ARG A 127 -11.46 -15.23 -17.08
N LEU A 128 -11.66 -13.99 -16.63
CA LEU A 128 -12.61 -13.05 -17.25
C LEU A 128 -12.17 -12.66 -18.67
N ASP A 129 -10.86 -12.62 -18.92
CA ASP A 129 -10.28 -12.28 -20.22
C ASP A 129 -10.29 -13.46 -21.21
N ILE A 130 -10.60 -14.67 -20.74
CA ILE A 130 -10.68 -15.86 -21.58
C ILE A 130 -12.10 -15.95 -22.17
N ASP A 131 -12.23 -15.80 -23.50
CA ASP A 131 -13.47 -15.99 -24.28
C ASP A 131 -13.90 -17.47 -24.35
N ASP A 132 -13.85 -18.18 -23.21
CA ASP A 132 -14.35 -19.54 -23.08
C ASP A 132 -15.81 -19.51 -22.60
N LYS A 133 -16.70 -19.74 -23.57
CA LYS A 133 -18.16 -19.78 -23.39
C LYS A 133 -18.65 -20.85 -22.41
N SER A 134 -17.78 -21.72 -21.90
CA SER A 134 -18.13 -22.75 -20.93
C SER A 134 -18.11 -22.27 -19.46
N PHE A 135 -17.41 -21.17 -19.16
CA PHE A 135 -17.33 -20.58 -17.83
C PHE A 135 -18.01 -19.20 -17.81
N VAL A 136 -19.24 -19.14 -17.29
CA VAL A 136 -19.92 -17.85 -17.06
C VAL A 136 -19.45 -17.30 -15.71
N LEU A 137 -18.22 -16.81 -15.65
CA LEU A 137 -17.74 -16.00 -14.53
C LEU A 137 -18.27 -14.57 -14.73
N ASN A 138 -19.06 -14.10 -13.77
CA ASN A 138 -19.64 -12.76 -13.79
C ASN A 138 -18.64 -11.76 -13.19
N GLU A 139 -18.35 -10.67 -13.92
CA GLU A 139 -17.45 -9.60 -13.49
C GLU A 139 -17.86 -9.03 -12.12
N ASP A 140 -19.16 -8.76 -11.93
CA ASP A 140 -19.70 -8.22 -10.68
C ASP A 140 -19.44 -9.16 -9.48
N ASP A 141 -19.44 -10.48 -9.71
CA ASP A 141 -19.17 -11.47 -8.65
C ASP A 141 -17.67 -11.47 -8.28
N VAL A 142 -16.78 -11.35 -9.26
CA VAL A 142 -15.33 -11.22 -9.04
C VAL A 142 -15.02 -9.93 -8.27
N ILE A 143 -15.60 -8.80 -8.69
CA ILE A 143 -15.46 -7.51 -8.00
C ILE A 143 -15.97 -7.60 -6.56
N SER A 144 -17.14 -8.22 -6.37
CA SER A 144 -17.70 -8.43 -5.04
C SER A 144 -16.78 -9.27 -4.16
N ARG A 145 -16.16 -10.32 -4.73
CA ARG A 145 -15.18 -11.14 -4.00
C ARG A 145 -13.94 -10.32 -3.61
N ILE A 146 -13.35 -9.57 -4.54
CA ILE A 146 -12.19 -8.71 -4.29
C ILE A 146 -12.48 -7.71 -3.17
N LYS A 147 -13.63 -7.04 -3.21
CA LYS A 147 -14.02 -6.07 -2.17
C LYS A 147 -14.22 -6.74 -0.81
N ASN A 148 -14.81 -7.93 -0.77
CA ASN A 148 -14.99 -8.68 0.48
C ASN A 148 -13.64 -9.07 1.11
N GLU A 149 -12.70 -9.61 0.33
CA GLU A 149 -11.37 -9.95 0.84
C GLU A 149 -10.59 -8.71 1.28
N ALA A 150 -10.67 -7.60 0.52
CA ALA A 150 -10.08 -6.33 0.93
C ALA A 150 -10.65 -5.82 2.27
N GLN A 151 -11.94 -6.00 2.52
CA GLN A 151 -12.55 -5.67 3.83
C GLN A 151 -12.07 -6.60 4.95
N ILE A 152 -11.84 -7.88 4.66
CA ILE A 152 -11.29 -8.83 5.63
C ILE A 152 -9.86 -8.40 6.02
N LEU A 153 -9.01 -8.07 5.04
CA LEU A 153 -7.65 -7.56 5.31
C LEU A 153 -7.66 -6.34 6.23
N GLN A 154 -8.59 -5.39 6.02
CA GLN A 154 -8.74 -4.21 6.88
C GLN A 154 -9.14 -4.56 8.32
N ARG A 155 -9.99 -5.57 8.51
CA ARG A 155 -10.43 -5.99 9.86
C ARG A 155 -9.34 -6.73 10.63
N LEU A 156 -8.43 -7.39 9.92
CA LEU A 156 -7.33 -8.14 10.54
C LEU A 156 -6.19 -7.24 11.03
N ASN A 157 -6.25 -5.92 10.82
CA ASN A 157 -5.20 -4.96 11.16
C ASN A 157 -3.80 -5.42 10.69
N LEU A 158 -3.73 -5.98 9.47
CA LEU A 158 -2.46 -6.26 8.80
C LEU A 158 -1.73 -4.96 8.44
#